data_AF-A0A511V517-F1
#
_entry.id   AF-A0A511V517-F1
#
_cell.length_a   1.000
_cell.length_b   1.000
_cell.length_c   1.000
_cell.angle_alpha   90.00
_cell.angle_beta   90.00
_cell.angle_gamma   90.00
#
_symmetry.space_group_name_H-M   'P 1'
#
loop_
_entity.id
_entity.type
_entity.pdbx_description
1 polymer ?
#
loop_
_entity_poly.entity_id
_entity_poly.type
_entity_poly.pdbx_seq_one_letter_code
_entity_poly.pdbx_strand_id
1 'polypeptide(L)' 'MVQKMRMEPLTAAELVQLEARMSQEEMLCKTYMNAVSQVVTAELREVCGQMATRHQKNYQLLCQMLNQHQHPPQGIQ' A
#
# COMPACT_ATOMS: atom_id res chain seq x y z
N MET A 1 -12.94 5.55 26.00
CA MET A 1 -13.19 4.13 25.67
C MET A 1 -12.80 3.93 24.21
N VAL A 2 -11.69 3.24 23.92
CA VAL A 2 -11.35 2.86 22.53
C VAL A 2 -12.13 1.60 22.24
N GLN A 3 -13.15 1.71 21.38
CA GLN A 3 -13.94 0.57 20.94
C GLN A 3 -12.98 -0.39 20.23
N LYS A 4 -12.72 -1.56 20.83
CA LYS A 4 -11.94 -2.64 20.20
C LYS A 4 -12.74 -3.12 18.98
N MET A 5 -12.45 -2.55 17.81
CA MET A 5 -12.92 -3.12 16.54
C MET A 5 -12.23 -4.47 16.40
N ARG A 6 -13.00 -5.56 16.52
CA ARG A 6 -12.51 -6.89 16.15
C ARG A 6 -12.24 -6.85 14.65
N MET A 7 -10.99 -7.04 14.27
CA MET A 7 -10.60 -7.22 12.87
C MET A 7 -11.02 -8.64 12.49
N GLU A 8 -12.09 -8.76 11.71
CA GLU A 8 -12.50 -10.04 11.14
C GLU A 8 -11.47 -10.49 10.08
N PRO A 9 -11.29 -11.80 9.89
CA PRO A 9 -10.48 -12.31 8.79
C PRO A 9 -11.04 -11.86 7.44
N LEU A 10 -10.15 -11.53 6.50
CA LEU A 10 -10.55 -11.21 5.13
C LEU A 10 -11.13 -12.45 4.44
N THR A 11 -12.20 -12.27 3.68
CA THR A 11 -12.71 -13.30 2.78
C THR A 11 -11.73 -13.53 1.62
N ALA A 12 -11.82 -14.69 0.96
CA ALA A 12 -11.00 -14.98 -0.22
C ALA A 12 -11.16 -13.92 -1.33
N ALA A 13 -12.37 -13.39 -1.52
CA ALA A 13 -12.62 -12.34 -2.50
C ALA A 13 -11.94 -11.01 -2.13
N GLU A 14 -11.97 -10.64 -0.85
CA GLU A 14 -11.29 -9.44 -0.36
C GLU A 14 -9.77 -9.57 -0.42
N LEU A 15 -9.21 -10.76 -0.15
CA LEU A 15 -7.79 -11.04 -0.33
C LEU A 15 -7.34 -10.86 -1.78
N VAL A 16 -8.09 -11.41 -2.75
CA VAL A 16 -7.79 -11.24 -4.19
C VAL A 16 -7.85 -9.76 -4.60
N GLN A 17 -8.85 -9.00 -4.12
CA GLN A 17 -8.93 -7.57 -4.38
C GLN A 17 -7.76 -6.80 -3.76
N LEU A 18 -7.37 -7.16 -2.54
CA LEU A 18 -6.24 -6.55 -1.84
C LEU A 18 -4.91 -6.83 -2.56
N GLU A 19 -4.67 -8.07 -2.97
CA GLU A 19 -3.50 -8.45 -3.77
C GLU A 19 -3.45 -7.69 -5.10
N ALA A 20 -4.59 -7.56 -5.79
CA ALA A 20 -4.68 -6.78 -7.03
C ALA A 20 -4.33 -5.30 -6.79
N ARG A 21 -4.80 -4.71 -5.68
CA ARG A 21 -4.45 -3.33 -5.30
C ARG A 21 -2.97 -3.19 -4.95
N MET A 22 -2.41 -4.13 -4.20
CA MET A 22 -0.98 -4.13 -3.86
C MET A 22 -0.10 -4.21 -5.11
N SER A 23 -0.44 -5.10 -6.04
CA SER A 23 0.24 -5.21 -7.34
C SER A 23 0.15 -3.91 -8.15
N GLN A 24 -1.01 -3.24 -8.12
CA GLN A 24 -1.21 -1.95 -8.77
C GLN A 24 -0.33 -0.85 -8.16
N GLU A 25 -0.27 -0.73 -6.82
CA GLU A 25 0.58 0.25 -6.14
C GLU A 25 2.07 0.01 -6.43
N GLU A 26 2.51 -1.24 -6.46
CA GLU A 26 3.89 -1.60 -6.80
C GLU A 26 4.23 -1.21 -8.25
N MET A 27 3.34 -1.50 -9.20
CA MET A 27 3.49 -1.14 -10.61
C MET A 27 3.58 0.39 -10.79
N LEU A 28 2.70 1.15 -10.14
CA LEU A 28 2.70 2.61 -10.20
C LEU A 28 3.97 3.18 -9.58
N CYS A 29 4.43 2.65 -8.45
CA CYS A 29 5.69 3.05 -7.83
C CYS A 29 6.87 2.88 -8.81
N LYS A 30 7.00 1.70 -9.43
CA LYS A 30 8.06 1.42 -10.43
C LYS A 30 7.95 2.34 -11.64
N THR A 31 6.74 2.58 -12.13
CA THR A 31 6.48 3.50 -13.26
C THR A 31 6.97 4.91 -12.96
N TYR A 32 6.60 5.46 -11.80
CA TYR A 32 7.03 6.80 -11.42
C TYR A 32 8.52 6.90 -11.10
N MET A 33 9.12 5.88 -10.48
CA MET A 33 10.58 5.82 -10.28
C MET A 33 11.32 5.81 -11.62
N ASN A 34 10.82 5.09 -12.62
CA ASN A 34 11.40 5.09 -13.96
C ASN A 34 11.16 6.44 -14.67
N ALA A 35 10.01 7.07 -14.45
CA ALA A 35 9.75 8.41 -14.99
C ALA A 35 10.74 9.45 -14.43
N VAL A 36 11.07 9.40 -13.14
CA VAL A 36 12.05 10.31 -12.50
C VAL A 36 13.40 10.31 -13.23
N SER A 37 13.87 9.17 -13.72
CA SER A 37 15.14 9.06 -14.43
C SER A 37 15.07 9.50 -15.90
N GLN A 38 13.88 9.57 -16.48
CA GLN A 38 13.68 9.91 -17.90
C GLN A 38 13.23 11.35 -18.13
N VAL A 39 12.57 11.98 -17.15
CA VAL A 39 12.07 13.35 -17.31
C VAL A 39 13.19 14.39 -17.22
N VAL A 40 13.15 15.34 -18.15
CA VAL A 40 14.17 16.37 -18.32
C VAL A 40 13.94 17.54 -17.37
N THR A 41 12.68 17.95 -17.18
CA THR A 41 12.36 19.13 -16.38
C THR A 41 12.41 18.81 -14.88
N ALA A 42 12.92 19.76 -14.10
CA ALA A 42 13.05 19.60 -12.66
C ALA A 42 11.67 19.45 -11.97
N GLU A 43 10.68 20.22 -12.42
CA GLU A 43 9.31 20.16 -11.90
C GLU A 43 8.66 18.79 -12.10
N LEU A 44 8.74 18.22 -13.31
CA LEU A 44 8.20 16.88 -13.56
C LEU A 44 8.96 15.81 -12.77
N ARG A 45 10.29 15.96 -12.62
CA ARG A 45 11.09 15.06 -11.79
C ARG A 45 10.62 15.05 -10.35
N GLU A 46 10.36 16.22 -9.79
CA GLU A 46 9.84 16.36 -8.44
C GLU A 46 8.46 15.71 -8.30
N VAL A 47 7.53 16.01 -9.21
CA VAL A 47 6.17 15.43 -9.21
C VAL A 47 6.24 13.90 -9.31
N CYS A 48 7.05 13.35 -10.22
CA CYS A 48 7.23 11.90 -10.33
C CYS A 48 7.82 11.30 -9.04
N GLY A 49 8.79 11.97 -8.40
CA GLY A 49 9.37 11.51 -7.13
C GLY A 49 8.36 11.51 -5.98
N GLN A 50 7.52 12.55 -5.90
CA GLN A 50 6.42 12.62 -4.93
C GLN A 50 5.40 11.51 -5.16
N MET A 51 5.03 11.23 -6.41
CA MET A 51 4.10 10.16 -6.76
C MET A 51 4.67 8.77 -6.44
N ALA A 52 5.95 8.50 -6.76
CA ALA A 52 6.62 7.26 -6.38
C ALA A 52 6.60 7.05 -4.85
N THR A 53 6.92 8.10 -4.09
CA THR A 53 6.90 8.06 -2.62
C THR A 53 5.49 7.78 -2.09
N ARG A 54 4.45 8.36 -2.69
CA ARG A 54 3.06 8.13 -2.32
C ARG A 54 2.66 6.67 -2.53
N HIS A 55 2.93 6.12 -3.71
CA HIS A 55 2.58 4.73 -4.02
C HIS A 55 3.35 3.72 -3.16
N GLN A 56 4.61 4.02 -2.84
CA GLN A 56 5.38 3.22 -1.88
C GLN A 56 4.73 3.20 -0.48
N LYS A 57 4.31 4.36 0.02
CA LYS A 57 3.60 4.46 1.33
C LYS A 57 2.26 3.72 1.32
N ASN A 58 1.50 3.83 0.23
CA ASN A 58 0.25 3.10 0.09
C ASN A 58 0.48 1.58 0.12
N TYR A 59 1.46 1.09 -0.65
CA TYR A 59 1.82 -0.33 -0.63
C TYR A 59 2.19 -0.81 0.77
N GLN A 60 3.02 -0.05 1.50
CA GLN A 60 3.39 -0.36 2.88
C GLN A 60 2.18 -0.42 3.81
N LEU A 61 1.22 0.51 3.66
CA LEU A 61 -0.02 0.48 4.43
C LEU A 61 -0.85 -0.77 4.13
N LEU A 62 -1.00 -1.15 2.85
CA LEU A 62 -1.71 -2.37 2.46
C LEU A 62 -1.05 -3.63 3.04
N CYS A 63 0.29 -3.70 3.04
CA CYS A 63 1.02 -4.77 3.72
C CYS A 63 0.75 -4.82 5.22
N GLN A 64 0.71 -3.65 5.89
CA GLN A 64 0.38 -3.59 7.32
C GLN A 64 -1.04 -4.06 7.59
N MET A 65 -2.01 -3.64 6.77
CA MET A 65 -3.40 -4.09 6.88
C MET A 65 -3.52 -5.60 6.68
N LEU A 66 -2.88 -6.15 5.65
CA LEU A 66 -2.85 -7.59 5.41
C LEU A 66 -2.29 -8.35 6.63
N ASN A 67 -1.17 -7.87 7.18
CA ASN A 67 -0.56 -8.49 8.34
C ASN A 67 -1.48 -8.44 9.58
N GLN A 68 -2.20 -7.32 9.79
CA GLN A 68 -3.16 -7.19 10.89
C GLN A 68 -4.37 -8.13 10.75
N HIS A 69 -4.82 -8.41 9.53
CA HIS A 69 -5.90 -9.38 9.29
C HIS A 69 -5.42 -10.84 9.37
N GLN A 70 -4.16 -11.13 9.02
CA GLN A 70 -3.57 -12.47 9.15
C GLN A 70 -3.17 -12.82 10.58
N HIS A 71 -2.69 -11.84 11.33
CA HIS A 71 -2.27 -11.97 12.72
C HIS A 71 -3.01 -10.93 13.58
N PRO A 72 -4.35 -11.06 13.71
CA PRO A 72 -5.10 -10.14 14.56
C PRO A 72 -4.48 -10.22 15.97
N PRO A 73 -4.17 -9.07 16.60
CA PRO A 73 -3.56 -9.06 17.92
C PRO A 73 -4.45 -9.87 18.85
N GLN A 74 -3.95 -11.03 19.29
CA GLN A 74 -4.69 -11.90 20.18
C GLN A 74 -5.02 -11.06 21.42
N GLY A 75 -6.31 -10.89 21.69
CA GLY A 75 -6.74 -10.41 22.99
C GLY A 75 -6.16 -11.38 24.01
N ILE A 76 -5.26 -10.88 24.85
CA ILE A 76 -4.89 -11.53 26.10
C ILE A 76 -6.22 -11.86 26.80
N GLN A 77 -6.53 -13.15 26.90
CA GLN A 77 -7.56 -13.64 27.82
C GLN A 77 -6.99 -13.62 29.22
#